data_AF-A0A151TZ55-F1
#
_entry.id   AF-A0A151TZ55-F1
#
_cell.length_a   1.000
_cell.length_b   1.000
_cell.length_c   1.000
_cell.angle_alpha   90.00
_cell.angle_beta   90.00
_cell.angle_gamma   90.00
#
_symmetry.space_group_name_H-M   'P 1'
#
loop_
_entity.id
_entity.type
_entity.pdbx_description
1 polymer ?
#
loop_
_entity_poly.entity_id
_entity_poly.type
_entity_poly.pdbx_seq_one_letter_code
_entity_poly.pdbx_strand_id
1 'polypeptide(L)'
;MGKGSEMEGIEVPEAVTDTLRSTLESLQQLETQLPQFLSLSDPELLAELPLVQRAHSLFYLAKLTSTLFSLKLRCRGVNPNGHPVKSELDKINVLQKKLERFPRLSEAQKQDDLGNISGGEGPDMNYQERAGQKRKYSSSEEQFVQIDAMESLNKEKEELGDNNGNVKRAIVIDISDDDEDELLAP
;
A
#
# COMPACT_ATOMS: atom_id res chain seq x y z
N MET A 1 -31.55 -3.07 55.87
CA MET A 1 -30.07 -3.17 55.90
C MET A 1 -29.65 -4.56 55.48
N GLY A 2 -28.59 -4.67 54.67
CA GLY A 2 -27.76 -5.88 54.60
C GLY A 2 -27.85 -6.69 53.30
N LYS A 3 -26.99 -6.37 52.34
CA LYS A 3 -25.91 -7.27 51.89
C LYS A 3 -24.94 -6.46 51.04
N GLY A 4 -23.79 -6.14 51.65
CA GLY A 4 -22.65 -5.54 50.98
C GLY A 4 -22.08 -6.53 49.97
N SER A 5 -21.71 -6.00 48.82
CA SER A 5 -21.10 -6.69 47.69
C SER A 5 -19.66 -7.07 48.04
N GLU A 6 -19.39 -8.35 48.22
CA GLU A 6 -18.03 -8.90 48.22
C GLU A 6 -17.59 -9.08 46.76
N MET A 7 -16.94 -8.06 46.19
CA MET A 7 -16.12 -8.20 44.98
C MET A 7 -14.67 -8.32 45.43
N GLU A 8 -14.37 -9.45 46.06
CA GLU A 8 -13.05 -9.80 46.57
C GLU A 8 -12.18 -10.36 45.43
N GLY A 9 -11.11 -9.64 45.09
CA GLY A 9 -9.83 -10.21 44.64
C GLY A 9 -9.80 -10.99 43.32
N ILE A 10 -9.96 -10.32 42.17
CA ILE A 10 -9.34 -10.82 40.93
C ILE A 10 -7.95 -10.19 40.83
N GLU A 11 -6.94 -10.86 41.38
CA GLU A 11 -5.54 -10.47 41.19
C GLU A 11 -5.14 -10.77 39.74
N VAL A 12 -4.76 -9.72 39.00
CA VAL A 12 -4.30 -9.84 37.61
C VAL A 12 -2.91 -10.49 37.61
N PRO A 13 -2.68 -11.55 36.82
CA PRO A 13 -1.36 -12.18 36.75
C PRO A 13 -0.26 -11.19 36.34
N GLU A 14 0.87 -11.23 37.03
CA GLU A 14 2.03 -10.34 36.78
C GLU A 14 2.47 -10.37 35.31
N ALA A 15 2.48 -11.55 34.68
CA ALA A 15 2.82 -11.72 33.27
C ALA A 15 1.94 -10.88 32.32
N VAL A 16 0.66 -10.64 32.66
CA VAL A 16 -0.23 -9.78 31.89
C VAL A 16 0.17 -8.32 32.06
N THR A 17 0.54 -7.91 33.27
CA THR A 17 0.98 -6.54 33.57
C THR A 17 2.31 -6.20 32.88
N ASP A 18 3.25 -7.14 32.83
CA ASP A 18 4.53 -6.96 32.14
C ASP A 18 4.36 -6.86 30.62
N THR A 19 3.49 -7.71 30.05
CA THR A 19 3.15 -7.64 28.61
C THR A 19 2.52 -6.30 28.26
N LEU A 20 1.64 -5.78 29.13
CA LEU A 20 1.01 -4.47 28.94
C LEU A 20 2.06 -3.34 29.01
N ARG A 21 2.97 -3.39 29.98
CA ARG A 21 4.05 -2.41 30.13
C ARG A 21 4.96 -2.40 28.90
N SER A 22 5.41 -3.57 28.45
CA SER A 22 6.23 -3.71 27.25
C SER A 22 5.52 -3.21 25.98
N THR A 23 4.22 -3.46 25.87
CA THR A 23 3.40 -2.96 24.74
C THR A 23 3.30 -1.44 24.78
N LEU A 24 3.11 -0.85 25.97
CA LEU A 24 3.05 0.60 26.15
C LEU A 24 4.38 1.27 25.77
N GLU A 25 5.50 0.73 26.22
CA GLU A 25 6.84 1.22 25.85
C GLU A 25 7.06 1.16 24.33
N SER A 26 6.62 0.07 23.69
CA SER A 26 6.71 -0.09 22.23
C SER A 26 5.86 0.94 21.48
N LEU A 27 4.67 1.28 22.00
CA LEU A 27 3.81 2.31 21.41
C LEU A 27 4.38 3.71 21.57
N GLN A 28 4.97 4.02 22.73
CA GLN A 28 5.67 5.30 22.94
C GLN A 28 6.84 5.44 21.98
N GLN A 29 7.65 4.39 21.79
CA GLN A 29 8.72 4.42 20.80
C GLN A 29 8.19 4.65 19.39
N LEU A 30 7.11 3.95 19.01
CA LEU A 30 6.49 4.13 17.70
C LEU A 30 5.99 5.56 17.50
N GLU A 31 5.37 6.16 18.51
CA GLU A 31 4.88 7.54 18.48
C GLU A 31 6.02 8.54 18.17
N THR A 32 7.21 8.34 18.77
CA THR A 32 8.37 9.20 18.49
C THR A 32 8.89 9.06 17.06
N GLN A 33 8.79 7.87 16.46
CA GLN A 33 9.27 7.60 15.10
C GLN A 33 8.23 7.90 14.01
N LEU A 34 6.95 8.00 14.40
CA LEU A 34 5.85 8.14 13.45
C LEU A 34 5.96 9.40 12.57
N PRO A 35 6.34 10.60 13.05
CA PRO A 35 6.49 11.77 12.20
C PRO A 35 7.52 11.57 11.08
N GLN A 36 8.64 10.93 11.40
CA GLN A 36 9.68 10.59 10.41
C GLN A 36 9.18 9.57 9.39
N PHE A 37 8.36 8.61 9.80
CA PHE A 37 7.74 7.68 8.86
C PHE A 37 6.70 8.36 7.97
N LEU A 38 5.92 9.30 8.51
CA LEU A 38 4.89 10.01 7.76
C LEU A 38 5.47 10.96 6.72
N SER A 39 6.66 11.52 6.96
CA SER A 39 7.34 12.36 5.95
C SER A 39 7.67 11.60 4.66
N LEU A 40 7.76 10.26 4.70
CA LEU A 40 7.90 9.42 3.50
C LEU A 40 6.69 9.49 2.55
N SER A 41 5.58 10.09 3.00
CA SER A 41 4.37 10.32 2.20
C SER A 41 4.38 11.65 1.46
N ASP A 42 5.39 12.50 1.72
CA ASP A 42 5.51 13.81 1.10
C ASP A 42 5.68 13.66 -0.43
N PRO A 43 4.78 14.25 -1.25
CA PRO A 43 4.87 14.18 -2.70
C PRO A 43 6.19 14.71 -3.27
N GLU A 44 6.77 15.75 -2.67
CA GLU A 44 8.03 16.35 -3.13
C GLU A 44 9.19 15.38 -2.88
N LEU A 45 9.28 14.84 -1.66
CA LEU A 45 10.26 13.81 -1.32
C LEU A 45 10.09 12.56 -2.19
N LEU A 46 8.86 12.11 -2.41
CA LEU A 46 8.59 10.95 -3.24
C LEU A 46 9.03 11.18 -4.70
N ALA A 47 8.89 12.39 -5.23
CA ALA A 47 9.30 12.73 -6.59
C ALA A 47 10.82 12.58 -6.79
N GLU A 48 11.62 12.88 -5.77
CA GLU A 48 13.08 12.74 -5.79
C GLU A 48 13.56 11.27 -5.70
N LEU A 49 12.73 10.38 -5.15
CA LEU A 49 13.10 8.97 -4.98
C LEU A 49 13.02 8.17 -6.30
N PRO A 50 13.98 7.25 -6.55
CA PRO A 50 13.87 6.25 -7.61
C PRO A 50 12.58 5.42 -7.48
N LEU A 51 12.03 4.96 -8.61
CA LEU A 51 10.73 4.26 -8.67
C LEU A 51 10.60 3.11 -7.66
N VAL A 52 11.64 2.27 -7.54
CA VAL A 52 11.63 1.14 -6.61
C VAL A 52 11.60 1.62 -5.16
N GLN A 53 12.43 2.62 -4.81
CA GLN A 53 12.46 3.18 -3.46
C GLN A 53 11.14 3.88 -3.11
N ARG A 54 10.56 4.63 -4.06
CA ARG A 54 9.23 5.23 -3.93
C ARG A 54 8.15 4.18 -3.63
N ALA A 55 8.17 3.05 -4.36
CA ALA A 55 7.25 1.94 -4.12
C ALA A 55 7.44 1.32 -2.73
N HIS A 56 8.68 1.16 -2.27
CA HIS A 56 8.98 0.70 -0.91
C HIS A 56 8.44 1.66 0.15
N SER A 57 8.69 2.97 0.03
CA SER A 57 8.19 3.98 0.97
C SER A 57 6.67 3.91 1.14
N LEU A 58 5.94 3.93 0.02
CA LEU A 58 4.48 3.86 0.01
C LEU A 58 3.95 2.52 0.53
N PHE A 59 4.63 1.41 0.21
CA PHE A 59 4.28 0.10 0.73
C PHE A 59 4.44 0.01 2.26
N TYR A 60 5.54 0.52 2.80
CA TYR A 60 5.77 0.55 4.25
C TYR A 60 4.71 1.38 4.96
N LEU A 61 4.32 2.52 4.39
CA LEU A 61 3.22 3.34 4.92
C LEU A 61 1.90 2.56 4.94
N ALA A 62 1.52 1.91 3.84
CA ALA A 62 0.30 1.10 3.77
C ALA A 62 0.32 -0.06 4.79
N LYS A 63 1.48 -0.72 4.95
CA LYS A 63 1.68 -1.81 5.91
C LYS A 63 1.60 -1.30 7.35
N LEU A 64 2.20 -0.15 7.66
CA LEU A 64 2.12 0.49 8.97
C LEU A 64 0.67 0.81 9.33
N THR A 65 -0.04 1.55 8.47
CA THR A 65 -1.44 1.93 8.68
C THR A 65 -2.35 0.72 8.91
N SER A 66 -2.14 -0.35 8.14
CA SER A 66 -2.95 -1.57 8.26
C SER A 66 -2.63 -2.39 9.51
N THR A 67 -1.38 -2.35 9.96
CA THR A 67 -0.95 -2.97 11.23
C THR A 67 -1.54 -2.22 12.41
N LEU A 68 -1.47 -0.88 12.40
CA LEU A 68 -2.09 -0.03 13.43
C LEU A 68 -3.61 -0.22 13.49
N PHE A 69 -4.27 -0.28 12.34
CA PHE A 69 -5.70 -0.57 12.30
C PHE A 69 -6.03 -1.96 12.86
N SER A 70 -5.22 -2.97 12.53
CA SER A 70 -5.37 -4.33 13.08
C SER A 70 -5.17 -4.36 14.59
N LEU A 71 -4.23 -3.56 15.12
CA LEU A 71 -4.02 -3.40 16.56
C LEU A 71 -5.25 -2.74 17.20
N LYS A 72 -5.76 -1.64 16.63
CA LYS A 72 -6.99 -0.96 17.09
C LYS A 72 -8.19 -1.91 17.17
N LEU A 73 -8.36 -2.79 16.18
CA LEU A 73 -9.41 -3.81 16.21
C LEU A 73 -9.22 -4.78 17.38
N ARG A 74 -8.01 -5.28 17.59
CA ARG A 74 -7.69 -6.21 18.70
C ARG A 74 -7.90 -5.56 20.06
N CYS A 75 -7.55 -4.28 20.22
CA CYS A 75 -7.84 -3.51 21.43
C CYS A 75 -9.35 -3.37 21.70
N ARG A 76 -10.19 -3.46 20.66
CA ARG A 76 -11.66 -3.49 20.78
C ARG A 76 -12.25 -4.90 20.87
N GLY A 77 -11.40 -5.93 20.98
CA GLY A 77 -11.83 -7.33 21.01
C GLY A 77 -12.29 -7.90 19.65
N VAL A 78 -12.07 -7.18 18.56
CA VAL A 78 -12.44 -7.63 17.20
C VAL A 78 -11.26 -8.32 16.54
N ASN A 79 -11.46 -9.54 16.03
CA ASN A 79 -10.44 -10.29 15.31
C ASN A 79 -10.28 -9.74 13.87
N PRO A 80 -9.08 -9.24 13.47
CA PRO A 80 -8.85 -8.72 12.11
C PRO A 80 -9.12 -9.74 10.99
N ASN A 81 -8.96 -11.04 11.26
CA ASN A 81 -9.18 -12.11 10.28
C ASN A 81 -10.66 -12.38 10.00
N GLY A 82 -11.57 -11.97 10.90
CA GLY A 82 -13.02 -12.06 10.73
C GLY A 82 -13.66 -10.73 10.32
N HIS A 83 -12.86 -9.68 10.14
CA HIS A 83 -13.31 -8.32 9.83
C HIS A 83 -13.16 -8.04 8.33
N PRO A 84 -14.00 -7.18 7.70
CA PRO A 84 -13.88 -6.81 6.28
C PRO A 84 -12.49 -6.31 5.86
N VAL A 85 -11.70 -5.80 6.80
CA VAL A 85 -10.31 -5.38 6.55
C VAL A 85 -9.40 -6.51 6.09
N LYS A 86 -9.76 -7.78 6.34
CA LYS A 86 -8.95 -8.93 5.93
C LYS A 86 -8.60 -8.88 4.44
N SER A 87 -9.54 -8.51 3.57
CA SER A 87 -9.25 -8.40 2.13
C SER A 87 -8.21 -7.32 1.82
N GLU A 88 -8.19 -6.22 2.57
CA GLU A 88 -7.17 -5.18 2.44
C GLU A 88 -5.80 -5.67 2.94
N LEU A 89 -5.77 -6.44 4.04
CA LEU A 89 -4.55 -7.08 4.53
C LEU A 89 -3.99 -8.09 3.51
N ASP A 90 -4.87 -8.88 2.89
CA ASP A 90 -4.51 -9.83 1.85
C ASP A 90 -3.94 -9.11 0.61
N LYS A 91 -4.49 -7.95 0.22
CA LYS A 91 -3.91 -7.11 -0.84
C LYS A 91 -2.50 -6.64 -0.51
N ILE A 92 -2.23 -6.24 0.74
CA ILE A 92 -0.88 -5.83 1.17
C ILE A 92 0.10 -7.00 1.06
N ASN A 93 -0.31 -8.21 1.43
CA ASN A 93 0.53 -9.40 1.27
C ASN A 93 0.84 -9.69 -0.22
N VAL A 94 -0.12 -9.47 -1.12
CA VAL A 94 0.10 -9.59 -2.56
C VAL A 94 1.08 -8.51 -3.05
N LEU A 95 0.94 -7.27 -2.60
CA LEU A 95 1.86 -6.18 -2.96
C LEU A 95 3.27 -6.45 -2.44
N GLN A 96 3.43 -6.98 -1.23
CA GLN A 96 4.73 -7.38 -0.69
C GLN A 96 5.43 -8.39 -1.60
N LYS A 97 4.72 -9.46 -1.98
CA LYS A 97 5.24 -10.49 -2.89
C LYS A 97 5.61 -9.93 -4.26
N LYS A 98 4.89 -8.92 -4.75
CA LYS A 98 5.24 -8.23 -6.01
C LYS A 98 6.50 -7.39 -5.82
N LEU A 99 6.60 -6.67 -4.71
CA LEU A 99 7.73 -5.78 -4.41
C LEU A 99 9.04 -6.57 -4.28
N GLU A 100 9.00 -7.73 -3.60
CA GLU A 100 10.15 -8.64 -3.43
C GLU A 100 10.64 -9.28 -4.74
N ARG A 101 9.85 -9.23 -5.83
CA ARG A 101 10.25 -9.78 -7.14
C ARG A 101 11.06 -8.79 -7.99
N PHE A 102 10.95 -7.49 -7.76
CA PHE A 102 11.65 -6.50 -8.59
C PHE A 102 13.18 -6.65 -8.61
N PRO A 103 13.87 -6.94 -7.48
CA PRO A 103 15.31 -7.19 -7.52
C PRO A 103 15.68 -8.38 -8.42
N ARG A 104 14.85 -9.42 -8.46
CA ARG A 104 15.09 -10.65 -9.24
C ARG A 104 14.91 -10.43 -10.74
N LEU A 105 13.99 -9.55 -11.14
CA LEU A 105 13.76 -9.22 -12.55
C LEU A 105 14.90 -8.37 -13.13
N SER A 106 15.47 -7.46 -12.34
CA SER A 106 16.64 -6.67 -12.75
C SER A 106 17.88 -7.53 -13.01
N GLU A 107 18.04 -8.67 -12.32
CA GLU A 107 19.15 -9.59 -12.53
C GLU A 107 18.91 -10.52 -13.73
N ALA A 108 17.68 -11.04 -13.88
CA ALA A 108 17.31 -11.89 -15.01
C ALA A 108 17.36 -11.15 -16.35
N GLN A 109 16.86 -9.91 -16.42
CA GLN A 109 16.96 -9.08 -17.64
C GLN A 109 18.41 -8.80 -18.04
N LYS A 110 19.32 -8.62 -17.06
CA LYS A 110 20.75 -8.44 -17.35
C LYS A 110 21.43 -9.71 -17.89
N GLN A 111 20.95 -10.90 -17.52
CA GLN A 111 21.48 -12.16 -18.05
C GLN A 111 21.03 -12.42 -19.49
N ASP A 112 19.79 -12.06 -19.84
CA ASP A 112 19.27 -12.20 -21.20
C ASP A 112 19.96 -11.24 -22.19
N ASP A 113 20.32 -10.02 -21.75
CA ASP A 113 20.99 -9.02 -22.61
C ASP A 113 22.48 -9.32 -22.87
N LEU A 114 23.18 -10.01 -21.97
CA LEU A 114 24.60 -10.39 -22.12
C LEU A 114 24.83 -11.72 -22.85
N GLY A 115 23.80 -12.56 -22.98
CA GLY A 115 23.89 -13.88 -23.64
C GLY A 115 24.00 -13.83 -25.17
N ASN A 116 23.68 -12.70 -25.80
CA ASN A 116 23.53 -12.61 -27.26
C ASN A 116 24.63 -11.82 -28.00
N ILE A 117 25.74 -11.46 -27.34
CA ILE A 117 26.83 -10.66 -27.96
C ILE A 117 28.18 -11.38 -28.16
N SER A 118 28.23 -12.71 -28.03
CA SER A 118 29.47 -13.48 -28.25
C SER A 118 29.36 -14.49 -29.39
N GLY A 119 29.71 -14.04 -30.59
CA GLY A 119 30.44 -14.81 -31.62
C GLY A 119 29.74 -16.02 -32.25
N GLY A 120 29.27 -15.86 -33.49
CA GLY A 120 28.93 -17.01 -34.34
C GLY A 120 28.40 -16.57 -35.70
N GLU A 121 29.08 -17.01 -36.75
CA GLU A 121 28.79 -16.80 -38.17
C GLU A 121 27.32 -17.05 -38.52
N GLY A 122 26.72 -16.12 -39.29
CA GLY A 122 25.34 -16.22 -39.74
C GLY A 122 25.12 -17.42 -40.66
N PRO A 123 24.03 -18.19 -40.50
CA PRO A 123 23.61 -19.13 -41.53
C PRO A 123 22.98 -18.33 -42.68
N ASP A 124 23.52 -18.52 -43.89
CA ASP A 124 22.97 -18.02 -45.15
C ASP A 124 21.58 -18.65 -45.38
N MET A 125 20.53 -17.89 -45.05
CA MET A 125 19.13 -18.32 -45.18
C MET A 125 18.68 -18.11 -46.62
N ASN A 126 18.75 -19.18 -47.40
CA ASN A 126 18.26 -19.25 -48.78
C ASN A 126 16.75 -18.93 -48.84
N TYR A 127 16.41 -17.77 -49.42
CA TYR A 127 15.03 -17.39 -49.72
C TYR A 127 14.50 -18.25 -50.86
N GLN A 128 13.84 -19.35 -50.53
CA GLN A 128 12.98 -20.04 -51.47
C GLN A 128 11.53 -19.64 -51.23
N GLU A 129 11.09 -18.73 -52.10
CA GLU A 129 9.74 -18.18 -52.24
C GLU A 129 8.69 -19.30 -52.30
N ARG A 130 7.96 -19.51 -51.19
CA ARG A 130 6.72 -20.29 -51.21
C ARG A 130 5.54 -19.32 -51.26
N ALA A 131 5.19 -18.97 -52.49
CA ALA A 131 3.95 -18.29 -52.80
C ALA A 131 2.74 -19.05 -52.24
N GLY A 132 1.86 -18.31 -51.56
CA GLY A 132 0.48 -18.71 -51.30
C GLY A 132 0.20 -19.33 -49.93
N GLN A 133 -0.17 -18.49 -48.96
CA GLN A 133 -1.35 -18.74 -48.11
C GLN A 133 -1.74 -17.46 -47.37
N LYS A 134 -2.86 -16.87 -47.79
CA LYS A 134 -3.49 -15.73 -47.14
C LYS A 134 -3.98 -16.14 -45.75
N ARG A 135 -3.43 -15.55 -44.70
CA ARG A 135 -4.15 -15.37 -43.43
C ARG A 135 -3.99 -13.93 -42.98
N LYS A 136 -5.15 -13.29 -42.78
CA LYS A 136 -5.32 -11.91 -42.35
C LYS A 136 -4.82 -11.78 -40.92
N TYR A 137 -3.91 -10.84 -40.65
CA TYR A 137 -3.95 -9.87 -39.55
C TYR A 137 -2.80 -8.87 -39.78
N SER A 138 -3.14 -7.60 -39.86
CA SER A 138 -2.23 -6.47 -40.07
C SER A 138 -1.47 -6.21 -38.77
N SER A 139 -0.16 -6.46 -38.77
CA SER A 139 0.76 -5.98 -37.75
C SER A 139 1.06 -4.52 -38.06
N SER A 140 0.59 -3.58 -37.22
CA SER A 140 1.12 -2.22 -37.19
C SER A 140 2.07 -2.11 -35.99
N GLU A 141 3.35 -2.13 -36.33
CA GLU A 141 4.45 -1.43 -35.68
C GLU A 141 3.98 -0.16 -34.98
N GLU A 142 4.08 -0.09 -33.65
CA GLU A 142 4.12 1.19 -32.95
C GLU A 142 5.43 1.28 -32.17
N GLN A 143 6.17 2.31 -32.56
CA GLN A 143 7.49 2.69 -32.11
C GLN A 143 7.42 3.14 -30.65
N PHE A 144 8.29 2.57 -29.82
CA PHE A 144 8.48 3.00 -28.44
C PHE A 144 9.18 4.37 -28.45
N VAL A 145 8.40 5.45 -28.42
CA VAL A 145 8.91 6.81 -28.33
C VAL A 145 9.32 7.07 -26.87
N GLN A 146 10.60 7.35 -26.68
CA GLN A 146 11.16 7.88 -25.43
C GLN A 146 10.44 9.19 -25.10
N ILE A 147 9.85 9.29 -23.91
CA ILE A 147 9.28 10.55 -23.42
C ILE A 147 10.16 10.99 -22.26
N ASP A 148 11.22 11.71 -22.61
CA ASP A 148 11.99 12.54 -21.70
C ASP A 148 11.30 13.91 -21.55
N ALA A 149 11.51 14.52 -20.40
CA ALA A 149 10.82 15.68 -19.85
C ALA A 149 10.66 16.92 -20.75
N MET A 150 9.43 17.48 -20.80
CA MET A 150 9.10 18.91 -20.81
C MET A 150 7.71 19.04 -20.15
N GLU A 151 7.55 19.63 -18.98
CA GLU A 151 7.63 21.07 -18.68
C GLU A 151 6.61 21.91 -19.46
N SER A 152 5.79 22.66 -18.70
CA SER A 152 4.86 23.72 -19.10
C SER A 152 3.50 23.33 -19.66
N LEU A 153 2.45 23.54 -18.86
CA LEU A 153 1.47 24.59 -19.12
C LEU A 153 0.65 24.90 -17.85
N ASN A 154 1.06 25.98 -17.18
CA ASN A 154 0.17 26.77 -16.34
C ASN A 154 -0.96 27.37 -17.21
N LYS A 155 -2.09 27.68 -16.54
CA LYS A 155 -3.29 28.39 -17.04
C LYS A 155 -4.21 27.47 -17.89
N GLU A 156 -5.49 27.28 -17.58
CA GLU A 156 -6.47 28.29 -17.20
C GLU A 156 -7.73 27.67 -16.55
N LYS A 157 -8.52 28.56 -15.99
CA LYS A 157 -9.74 28.44 -15.18
C LYS A 157 -10.94 27.77 -15.90
N GLU A 158 -11.73 27.09 -15.05
CA GLU A 158 -13.19 27.25 -14.90
C GLU A 158 -14.14 26.63 -15.96
N GLU A 159 -15.23 26.10 -15.39
CA GLU A 159 -16.55 25.84 -15.97
C GLU A 159 -16.91 24.40 -16.47
N LEU A 160 -17.60 23.72 -15.54
CA LEU A 160 -18.84 22.94 -15.69
C LEU A 160 -18.90 21.72 -16.64
N GLY A 161 -19.34 20.59 -16.07
CA GLY A 161 -19.85 19.45 -16.83
C GLY A 161 -20.38 18.33 -15.94
N ASP A 162 -21.68 18.38 -15.66
CA ASP A 162 -22.47 17.36 -14.95
C ASP A 162 -22.54 16.04 -15.72
N ASN A 163 -22.13 14.93 -15.08
CA ASN A 163 -22.37 13.59 -15.61
C ASN A 163 -22.73 12.64 -14.46
N ASN A 164 -24.04 12.45 -14.24
CA ASN A 164 -24.61 11.41 -13.39
C ASN A 164 -24.22 10.01 -13.87
N GLY A 165 -23.71 9.17 -12.95
CA GLY A 165 -23.51 7.75 -13.23
C GLY A 165 -22.79 6.97 -12.14
N ASN A 166 -23.52 6.55 -11.09
CA ASN A 166 -23.24 5.37 -10.26
C ASN A 166 -21.83 5.27 -9.63
N VAL A 167 -21.61 6.01 -8.54
CA VAL A 167 -20.56 5.67 -7.58
C VAL A 167 -21.23 5.19 -6.29
N LYS A 168 -21.01 3.90 -5.98
CA LYS A 168 -21.35 3.34 -4.67
C LYS A 168 -20.65 4.18 -3.59
N ARG A 169 -21.48 4.82 -2.78
CA ARG A 169 -21.21 5.81 -1.75
C ARG A 169 -19.93 5.53 -0.94
N ALA A 170 -19.13 6.58 -0.75
CA ALA A 170 -18.08 6.63 0.26
C ALA A 170 -18.66 6.31 1.66
N ILE A 171 -17.91 5.54 2.44
CA ILE A 171 -18.21 5.27 3.85
C ILE A 171 -18.02 6.60 4.59
N VAL A 172 -19.12 7.22 5.00
CA VAL A 172 -19.11 8.32 5.95
C VAL A 172 -18.89 7.70 7.33
N ILE A 173 -17.75 7.99 7.96
CA ILE A 173 -17.50 7.66 9.35
C ILE A 173 -18.03 8.84 10.16
N ASP A 174 -19.13 8.62 10.86
CA ASP A 174 -19.65 9.58 11.83
C ASP A 174 -18.74 9.53 13.07
N ILE A 175 -18.07 10.64 13.36
CA ILE A 175 -17.33 10.84 14.60
C ILE A 175 -18.21 11.79 15.43
N SER A 176 -19.27 11.23 16.02
CA SER A 176 -20.03 11.91 17.06
C SER A 176 -19.42 11.52 18.39
N ASP A 177 -18.64 12.42 18.96
CA ASP A 177 -18.14 12.41 20.34
C ASP A 177 -19.21 13.18 21.15
N ASP A 178 -20.03 12.46 21.90
CA ASP A 178 -21.14 13.01 22.69
C ASP A 178 -21.08 12.39 24.08
N ASP A 179 -20.28 13.01 24.94
CA ASP A 179 -20.34 12.87 26.40
C ASP A 179 -20.10 14.28 26.98
N GLU A 180 -21.16 15.10 26.95
CA GLU A 180 -21.23 16.42 27.57
C GLU A 180 -21.11 16.31 29.10
N ASP A 181 -20.23 17.15 29.68
CA ASP A 181 -19.97 17.27 31.11
C ASP A 181 -21.22 17.74 31.90
N GLU A 182 -21.67 16.91 32.85
CA GLU A 182 -22.75 17.21 33.79
C GLU A 182 -22.27 18.19 34.89
N LEU A 183 -22.43 19.49 34.65
CA LEU A 183 -22.31 20.54 35.67
C LEU A 183 -23.56 20.55 36.56
N LEU A 184 -23.46 19.95 37.75
CA LEU A 184 -24.43 20.12 38.84
C LEU A 184 -23.95 21.18 39.84
N ALA A 185 -24.70 22.28 39.95
CA ALA A 185 -24.83 23.07 41.17
C ALA A 185 -26.25 23.64 41.27
N PRO A 186 -26.83 23.60 42.47
CA PRO A 186 -27.19 24.87 43.11
C PRO A 186 -26.42 25.12 44.42
#